data_AF-A0A9N9IDB5-F1
#
_entry.id   AF-A0A9N9IDB5-F1
#
_cell.length_a   1.000
_cell.length_b   1.000
_cell.length_c   1.000
_cell.angle_alpha   90.00
_cell.angle_beta   90.00
_cell.angle_gamma   90.00
#
_symmetry.space_group_name_H-M   'P 1'
#
loop_
_entity.id
_entity.type
_entity.pdbx_description
1 polymer ?
#
loop_
_entity_poly.entity_id
_entity_poly.type
_entity_poly.pdbx_seq_one_letter_code
_entity_poly.pdbx_strand_id
1 'polypeptide(L)'
;MTSPTPQDKLQRIGRKITFSWAYSTNFAVAPKYLNISAVPESWVNSPTNQNYSVANLLDPSITTYVWDTSLITNPELIESKYTLFIYDERGWHPQNTGGAGRLQAFSTFSFSMYKPAQYSNLSDFHCAECSAASTSLPPFILVTMTPIIILIASHFYFSID
;
A
#
# COMPACT_ATOMS: atom_id res chain seq x y z
N MET A 1 4.16 21.57 9.37
CA MET A 1 3.80 21.59 7.94
C MET A 1 2.35 21.16 7.79
N THR A 2 1.63 21.64 6.78
CA THR A 2 0.36 21.03 6.37
C THR A 2 0.59 19.67 5.73
N SER A 3 -0.44 18.83 5.70
CA SER A 3 -0.36 17.53 5.03
C SER A 3 -0.13 17.75 3.52
N PRO A 4 0.96 17.22 2.94
CA PRO A 4 1.20 17.31 1.52
C PRO A 4 0.07 16.62 0.76
N THR A 5 -0.42 17.29 -0.28
CA THR A 5 -1.47 16.77 -1.16
C THR A 5 -0.81 16.26 -2.44
N PRO A 6 -1.11 15.03 -2.85
CA PRO A 6 -1.66 14.71 -4.16
C PRO A 6 -3.19 14.71 -4.06
N GLN A 7 -3.86 15.09 -5.16
CA GLN A 7 -5.32 15.19 -5.24
C GLN A 7 -6.05 13.87 -4.87
N ASP A 8 -5.38 12.73 -5.07
CA ASP A 8 -5.88 11.39 -4.74
C ASP A 8 -4.90 10.62 -3.85
N LYS A 9 -5.40 9.81 -2.91
CA LYS A 9 -4.56 8.96 -2.05
C LYS A 9 -4.03 7.71 -2.76
N LEU A 10 -4.55 7.38 -3.94
CA LEU A 10 -4.14 6.24 -4.76
C LEU A 10 -3.44 6.77 -6.01
N GLN A 11 -2.19 6.37 -6.21
CA GLN A 11 -1.30 6.89 -7.24
C GLN A 11 -0.82 5.77 -8.16
N ARG A 12 -0.84 6.01 -9.47
CA ARG A 12 -0.39 5.04 -10.47
C ARG A 12 1.12 5.14 -10.66
N ILE A 13 1.82 4.01 -10.59
CA ILE A 13 3.24 3.91 -10.98
C ILE A 13 3.37 4.13 -12.50
N GLY A 14 4.38 4.90 -12.92
CA GLY A 14 4.56 5.29 -14.32
C GLY A 14 3.89 6.61 -14.72
N ARG A 15 3.55 7.45 -13.73
CA ARG A 15 2.98 8.79 -13.91
C ARG A 15 3.69 9.81 -13.01
N LYS A 16 3.50 11.09 -13.31
CA LYS A 16 3.97 12.19 -12.46
C LYS A 16 3.02 12.38 -11.28
N ILE A 17 3.58 12.42 -10.07
CA ILE A 17 2.87 12.68 -8.82
C ILE A 17 3.34 14.03 -8.31
N THR A 18 2.41 14.95 -8.05
CA THR A 18 2.74 16.27 -7.50
C THR A 18 2.47 16.28 -6.00
N PHE A 19 3.48 16.65 -5.22
CA PHE A 19 3.37 16.91 -3.79
C PHE A 19 3.43 18.40 -3.56
N SER A 20 2.45 18.96 -2.85
CA SER A 20 2.47 20.36 -2.42
C SER A 20 2.21 20.45 -0.91
N TRP A 21 3.02 21.22 -0.20
CA TRP A 21 2.92 21.43 1.26
C TRP A 21 3.07 22.91 1.62
N ALA A 22 2.76 23.27 2.86
CA ALA A 22 3.03 24.59 3.41
C ALA A 22 3.65 24.49 4.81
N TYR A 23 4.48 25.46 5.17
CA TYR A 23 5.02 25.57 6.53
C TYR A 23 3.98 26.18 7.47
N SER A 24 3.83 25.58 8.64
CA SER A 24 2.88 26.03 9.67
C SER A 24 3.43 27.18 10.52
N THR A 25 4.75 27.35 10.58
CA THR A 25 5.44 28.35 11.40
C THR A 25 6.74 28.78 10.72
N ASN A 26 7.19 30.00 11.00
CA ASN A 26 8.52 30.46 10.59
C ASN A 26 9.60 29.74 11.43
N PHE A 27 10.74 29.46 10.80
CA PHE A 27 11.86 28.80 11.45
C PHE A 27 12.74 29.82 12.18
N ALA A 28 13.15 29.51 13.41
CA ALA A 28 14.22 30.25 14.07
C ALA A 28 15.59 29.87 13.49
N VAL A 29 15.72 28.62 13.04
CA VAL A 29 16.89 28.11 12.33
C VAL A 29 16.43 27.50 11.01
N ALA A 30 16.66 28.23 9.91
CA ALA A 30 16.30 27.77 8.58
C ALA A 30 17.07 26.48 8.20
N PRO A 31 16.43 25.54 7.49
CA PRO A 31 17.14 24.41 6.89
C PRO A 31 18.03 24.90 5.74
N LYS A 32 19.12 24.18 5.43
CA LYS A 32 19.98 24.51 4.29
C LYS A 32 19.40 23.98 2.98
N TYR A 33 18.82 22.78 3.06
CA TYR A 33 18.17 22.11 1.96
C TYR A 33 17.17 21.09 2.52
N LEU A 34 16.27 20.64 1.69
CA LEU A 34 15.29 19.61 2.00
C LEU A 34 15.57 18.34 1.21
N ASN A 35 15.21 17.23 1.82
CA ASN A 35 15.16 15.93 1.17
C ASN A 35 13.75 15.38 1.34
N ILE A 36 13.28 14.71 0.29
CA ILE A 36 11.96 14.09 0.24
C ILE A 36 12.17 12.61 -0.07
N SER A 37 11.63 11.75 0.78
CA SER A 37 11.72 10.30 0.63
C SER A 37 10.34 9.67 0.74
N ALA A 38 10.03 8.74 -0.14
CA ALA A 38 8.87 7.87 -0.02
C ALA A 38 9.33 6.53 0.56
N VAL A 39 8.76 6.13 1.69
CA VAL A 39 9.12 4.90 2.39
C VAL A 39 7.90 3.98 2.38
N PRO A 40 7.97 2.77 1.79
CA PRO A 40 6.86 1.84 1.87
C PRO A 40 6.69 1.36 3.31
N GLU A 41 5.44 1.09 3.70
CA GLU A 41 5.04 0.75 5.06
C GLU A 41 5.80 -0.46 5.62
N SER A 42 6.14 -1.43 4.74
CA SER A 42 6.97 -2.58 5.06
C SER A 42 8.38 -2.22 5.56
N TRP A 43 8.88 -1.03 5.24
CA TRP A 43 10.25 -0.60 5.50
C TRP A 43 10.37 0.56 6.49
N VAL A 44 9.25 1.13 6.95
CA VAL A 44 9.26 2.28 7.89
C VAL A 44 10.04 1.98 9.18
N ASN A 45 10.03 0.73 9.65
CA ASN A 45 10.76 0.28 10.83
C ASN A 45 11.96 -0.64 10.50
N SER A 46 12.31 -0.77 9.22
CA SER A 46 13.35 -1.71 8.82
C SER A 46 14.76 -1.11 9.04
N PRO A 47 15.71 -1.84 9.64
CA PRO A 47 17.10 -1.40 9.75
C PRO A 47 17.81 -1.28 8.40
N THR A 48 17.24 -1.85 7.33
CA THR A 48 17.80 -1.78 5.98
C THR A 48 17.57 -0.45 5.27
N ASN A 49 16.77 0.46 5.85
CA ASN A 49 16.55 1.84 5.36
C ASN A 49 16.28 1.92 3.84
N GLN A 50 15.57 0.96 3.27
CA GLN A 50 15.14 1.09 1.88
C GLN A 50 14.09 2.19 1.80
N ASN A 51 14.41 3.23 1.06
CA ASN A 51 13.53 4.35 0.77
C ASN A 51 13.73 4.77 -0.68
N TYR A 52 12.71 5.40 -1.25
CA TYR A 52 12.79 5.96 -2.59
C TYR A 52 13.03 7.45 -2.43
N SER A 53 14.20 7.91 -2.85
CA SER A 53 14.50 9.33 -2.89
C SER A 53 13.63 10.00 -3.96
N VAL A 54 12.75 10.88 -3.51
CA VAL A 54 11.85 11.67 -4.36
C VAL A 54 12.56 12.94 -4.81
N ALA A 55 13.22 13.63 -3.87
CA ALA A 55 14.03 14.81 -4.11
C ALA A 55 15.21 14.85 -3.13
N ASN A 56 16.37 15.33 -3.59
CA ASN A 56 17.52 15.60 -2.74
C ASN A 56 17.98 17.03 -2.92
N LEU A 57 18.50 17.63 -1.85
CA LEU A 57 19.09 18.97 -1.86
C LEU A 57 18.14 20.06 -2.42
N LEU A 58 16.85 19.93 -2.15
CA LEU A 58 15.82 20.86 -2.62
C LEU A 58 15.93 22.19 -1.86
N ASP A 59 15.75 23.31 -2.57
CA ASP A 59 15.70 24.63 -1.94
C ASP A 59 14.54 24.68 -0.92
N PRO A 60 14.78 25.11 0.34
CA PRO A 60 13.75 25.20 1.36
C PRO A 60 12.54 26.08 1.04
N SER A 61 12.70 27.04 0.13
CA SER A 61 11.62 27.91 -0.34
C SER A 61 10.62 27.19 -1.25
N ILE A 62 11.03 26.06 -1.85
CA ILE A 62 10.17 25.24 -2.69
C ILE A 62 9.18 24.48 -1.80
N THR A 63 7.90 24.60 -2.17
CA THR A 63 6.77 24.00 -1.46
C THR A 63 5.96 23.03 -2.33
N THR A 64 6.38 22.86 -3.59
CA THR A 64 5.78 21.93 -4.55
C THR A 64 6.86 21.18 -5.29
N TYR A 65 6.72 19.86 -5.39
CA TYR A 65 7.64 19.00 -6.12
C TYR A 65 6.89 17.96 -6.95
N VAL A 66 7.38 17.70 -8.17
CA VAL A 66 6.81 16.71 -9.09
C VAL A 66 7.73 15.50 -9.15
N TRP A 67 7.25 14.36 -8.66
CA TRP A 67 7.94 13.09 -8.73
C TRP A 67 7.52 12.31 -9.97
N ASP A 68 8.47 12.05 -10.87
CA ASP A 68 8.21 11.24 -12.06
C ASP A 68 8.50 9.76 -11.81
N THR A 69 7.45 8.97 -11.60
CA THR A 69 7.55 7.53 -11.32
C THR A 69 7.68 6.68 -12.59
N SER A 70 7.75 7.29 -13.77
CA SER A 70 8.04 6.60 -15.03
C SER A 70 9.52 6.41 -15.29
N LEU A 71 10.37 7.13 -14.55
CA LEU A 71 11.82 7.00 -14.63
C LEU A 71 12.28 5.73 -13.90
N ILE A 72 13.37 5.15 -14.39
CA ILE A 72 13.98 3.95 -13.79
C ILE A 72 14.49 4.29 -12.38
N THR A 73 13.98 3.57 -11.38
CA THR A 73 14.46 3.63 -10.00
C THR A 73 15.17 2.32 -9.65
N ASN A 74 16.21 2.39 -8.82
CA ASN A 74 16.85 1.20 -8.24
C ASN A 74 16.84 1.32 -6.70
N PRO A 75 16.08 0.49 -5.97
CA PRO A 75 15.22 -0.61 -6.45
C PRO A 75 14.02 -0.13 -7.28
N GLU A 76 13.38 -1.03 -8.02
CA GLU A 76 12.13 -0.72 -8.73
C GLU A 76 11.02 -0.35 -7.74
N LEU A 77 10.12 0.56 -8.14
CA LEU A 77 8.93 0.88 -7.36
C LEU A 77 8.00 -0.33 -7.26
N ILE A 78 7.52 -0.59 -6.04
CA ILE A 78 6.63 -1.71 -5.71
C ILE A 78 5.22 -1.21 -5.41
N GLU A 79 4.25 -2.09 -5.56
CA GLU A 79 2.87 -1.81 -5.15
C GLU A 79 2.77 -1.90 -3.64
N SER A 80 2.62 -0.75 -2.99
CA SER A 80 2.57 -0.67 -1.53
C SER A 80 1.92 0.63 -1.08
N LYS A 81 1.65 0.72 0.22
CA LYS A 81 1.36 1.98 0.89
C LYS A 81 2.67 2.63 1.29
N TYR A 82 2.84 3.89 0.94
CA TYR A 82 4.01 4.71 1.18
C TYR A 82 3.71 5.80 2.18
N THR A 83 4.68 6.14 3.00
CA THR A 83 4.69 7.33 3.85
C THR A 83 5.68 8.33 3.28
N LEU A 84 5.25 9.58 3.12
CA LEU A 84 6.09 10.66 2.63
C LEU A 84 6.85 11.28 3.81
N PHE A 85 8.18 11.28 3.68
CA PHE A 85 9.09 11.95 4.59
C PHE A 85 9.62 13.23 3.95
N ILE A 86 9.48 14.37 4.64
CA ILE A 86 10.14 15.63 4.26
C ILE A 86 11.00 16.06 5.44
N TYR A 87 12.30 16.21 5.21
CA TYR A 87 13.28 16.47 6.26
C TYR A 87 14.42 17.36 5.74
N ASP A 88 15.17 17.97 6.65
CA ASP A 88 16.29 18.86 6.31
C ASP A 88 17.64 18.11 6.28
N GLU A 89 18.75 18.83 6.25
CA GLU A 89 20.09 18.25 6.24
C GLU A 89 20.44 17.39 7.46
N ARG A 90 19.65 17.47 8.55
CA ARG A 90 19.90 16.75 9.80
C ARG A 90 19.33 15.33 9.74
N GLY A 91 18.56 15.02 8.70
CA GLY A 91 17.94 13.71 8.51
C GLY A 91 16.54 13.63 9.12
N TRP A 92 15.90 12.48 8.94
CA TRP A 92 14.50 12.24 9.34
C TRP A 92 14.35 11.58 10.72
N HIS A 93 15.46 11.13 11.32
CA HIS A 93 15.43 10.43 12.61
C HIS A 93 14.95 11.36 13.74
N PRO A 94 14.09 10.90 14.66
CA PRO A 94 13.55 11.74 15.75
C PRO A 94 14.63 12.39 16.61
N GLN A 95 15.75 11.70 16.84
CA GLN A 95 16.85 12.24 17.64
C GLN A 95 17.59 13.40 16.95
N ASN A 96 17.51 13.51 15.62
CA ASN A 96 18.20 14.56 14.86
C ASN A 96 17.32 15.80 14.63
N THR A 97 16.00 15.63 14.72
CA THR A 97 15.00 16.62 14.29
C THR A 97 14.42 17.42 15.46
N GLY A 98 14.60 16.98 16.71
CA GLY A 98 13.95 17.55 17.91
C GLY A 98 14.46 18.90 18.46
N GLY A 99 15.21 19.70 17.71
CA GLY A 99 15.68 21.01 18.20
C GLY A 99 14.61 22.10 18.14
N ALA A 100 14.48 22.90 19.20
CA ALA A 100 13.53 24.03 19.23
C ALA A 100 13.78 25.01 18.06
N GLY A 101 12.71 25.44 17.40
CA GLY A 101 12.76 26.39 16.27
C GLY A 101 13.35 25.84 14.97
N ARG A 102 13.64 24.53 14.89
CA ARG A 102 14.08 23.82 13.68
C ARG A 102 12.92 23.18 12.95
N LEU A 103 13.18 22.76 11.71
CA LEU A 103 12.26 21.92 10.96
C LEU A 103 12.08 20.57 11.67
N GLN A 104 10.84 20.22 11.99
CA GLN A 104 10.48 18.86 12.35
C GLN A 104 10.31 18.04 11.08
N ALA A 105 10.89 16.84 11.03
CA ALA A 105 10.64 15.93 9.92
C ALA A 105 9.16 15.62 9.82
N PHE A 106 8.62 15.77 8.62
CA PHE A 106 7.24 15.46 8.32
C PHE A 106 7.12 13.98 7.95
N SER A 107 6.16 13.26 8.52
CA SER A 107 5.96 11.81 8.29
C SER A 107 4.50 11.35 8.42
N THR A 108 3.53 12.28 8.38
CA THR A 108 2.12 11.97 8.68
C THR A 108 1.25 11.71 7.43
N PHE A 109 1.79 11.94 6.24
CA PHE A 109 1.07 11.68 4.99
C PHE A 109 1.43 10.30 4.44
N SER A 110 0.41 9.51 4.15
CA SER A 110 0.55 8.23 3.46
C SER A 110 -0.33 8.17 2.22
N PHE A 111 0.17 7.50 1.19
CA PHE A 111 -0.47 7.30 -0.12
C PHE A 111 -0.18 5.89 -0.63
N SER A 112 -1.08 5.31 -1.41
CA SER A 112 -0.90 3.98 -1.98
C SER A 112 -0.44 4.08 -3.44
N MET A 113 0.46 3.20 -3.85
CA MET A 113 0.93 3.10 -5.23
C MET A 113 0.52 1.75 -5.83
N TYR A 114 0.12 1.76 -7.10
CA TYR A 114 -0.28 0.56 -7.84
C TYR A 114 0.24 0.55 -9.27
N LYS A 115 0.43 -0.65 -9.82
CA LYS A 115 0.68 -0.91 -11.24
C LYS A 115 -0.65 -1.37 -11.86
N PRO A 116 -1.12 -0.75 -12.95
CA PRO A 116 -2.31 -1.23 -13.62
C PRO A 116 -2.04 -2.61 -14.21
N ALA A 117 -3.02 -3.50 -14.11
CA ALA A 117 -2.98 -4.77 -14.83
C ALA A 117 -2.89 -4.51 -16.34
N GLN A 118 -2.24 -5.42 -17.07
CA GLN A 118 -2.27 -5.42 -18.52
C GLN A 118 -3.72 -5.61 -18.98
N TYR A 119 -4.17 -4.82 -19.94
CA TYR A 119 -5.50 -4.96 -20.52
C TYR A 119 -5.58 -6.28 -21.30
N SER A 120 -6.44 -7.19 -20.87
CA SER A 120 -6.85 -8.35 -21.67
C SER A 120 -8.13 -8.01 -22.42
N ASN A 121 -8.25 -8.48 -23.67
CA ASN A 121 -9.50 -8.34 -24.41
C ASN A 121 -10.60 -9.14 -23.71
N LEU A 122 -11.82 -8.60 -23.73
CA LEU A 122 -13.00 -9.26 -23.17
C LEU A 122 -13.27 -10.64 -23.78
N SER A 123 -12.81 -10.89 -25.01
CA SER A 123 -12.88 -12.21 -25.66
C SER A 123 -12.00 -13.27 -24.97
N ASP A 124 -10.93 -12.83 -24.32
CA ASP A 124 -9.90 -13.70 -23.73
C ASP A 124 -10.04 -13.75 -22.19
N PHE A 125 -11.00 -13.00 -21.64
CA PHE A 125 -11.28 -12.98 -20.21
C PHE A 125 -12.06 -14.24 -19.81
N HIS A 126 -11.33 -15.25 -19.35
CA HIS A 126 -11.92 -16.44 -18.74
C HIS A 126 -12.05 -16.24 -17.23
N CYS A 127 -13.28 -15.97 -16.76
CA CYS A 127 -13.58 -15.96 -15.33
C CYS A 127 -13.43 -17.37 -14.75
N ALA A 128 -12.37 -17.59 -13.95
CA ALA A 128 -12.05 -18.89 -13.35
C ALA A 128 -13.19 -19.45 -12.48
N GLU A 129 -14.00 -18.58 -11.87
CA GLU A 129 -15.12 -18.97 -11.00
C GLU A 129 -16.47 -19.06 -11.73
N CYS A 130 -16.63 -18.36 -12.86
CA CYS A 130 -17.88 -18.35 -13.61
C CYS A 130 -18.04 -19.62 -14.47
N SER A 131 -16.94 -20.29 -14.80
CA SER A 131 -16.96 -21.50 -15.62
C SER A 131 -17.26 -22.79 -14.82
N ALA A 132 -17.41 -22.71 -13.49
CA ALA A 132 -17.68 -23.85 -12.61
C ALA A 132 -19.10 -23.84 -11.99
N ALA A 133 -19.98 -22.92 -12.40
CA ALA A 133 -21.37 -22.85 -11.91
C ALA A 133 -22.33 -23.83 -12.62
N SER A 134 -21.85 -25.00 -12.99
CA SER A 134 -22.66 -26.16 -13.38
C SER A 134 -21.97 -27.38 -12.78
N THR A 135 -22.13 -27.68 -11.50
CA THR A 135 -23.28 -28.44 -10.99
C THR A 135 -23.33 -28.25 -9.47
N SER A 136 -24.12 -27.28 -9.00
CA SER A 136 -24.51 -27.24 -7.58
C SER A 136 -25.48 -28.39 -7.32
N LEU A 137 -24.96 -29.57 -6.99
CA LEU A 137 -25.76 -30.55 -6.27
C LEU A 137 -26.10 -29.91 -4.92
N PRO A 138 -27.40 -29.71 -4.60
CA PRO A 138 -27.77 -29.07 -3.35
C PRO A 138 -27.25 -29.91 -2.17
N PRO A 139 -26.65 -29.30 -1.14
CA PRO A 139 -26.03 -30.00 -0.02
C PRO A 139 -27.00 -30.88 0.77
N PHE A 140 -28.31 -30.73 0.55
CA PHE A 140 -29.35 -31.54 1.16
C PHE A 140 -29.35 -33.02 0.71
N ILE A 141 -28.86 -33.35 -0.49
CA ILE A 141 -28.91 -34.74 -0.99
C ILE A 141 -27.87 -35.65 -0.29
N LEU A 142 -26.75 -35.08 0.16
CA LEU A 142 -25.70 -35.84 0.87
C LEU A 142 -26.05 -36.11 2.33
N VAL A 143 -26.93 -35.30 2.95
CA VAL A 143 -27.32 -35.44 4.35
C VAL A 143 -28.43 -36.50 4.55
N THR A 144 -29.21 -36.82 3.51
CA THR A 144 -30.35 -37.75 3.64
C THR A 144 -30.02 -39.23 3.41
N MET A 145 -28.83 -39.57 2.92
CA MET A 145 -28.46 -40.96 2.61
C MET A 145 -27.84 -41.73 3.78
N THR A 146 -27.32 -41.03 4.79
CA THR A 146 -26.69 -41.64 5.96
C THR A 146 -27.65 -42.25 7.00
N PRO A 147 -28.85 -41.70 7.29
CA PRO A 147 -29.73 -42.31 8.29
C PRO A 147 -30.52 -43.53 7.78
N ILE A 148 -30.68 -43.68 6.45
CA ILE A 148 -31.49 -44.78 5.88
C ILE A 148 -30.77 -46.12 6.02
N ILE A 149 -29.45 -46.18 5.81
CA ILE A 149 -28.64 -47.41 5.88
C ILE A 149 -28.59 -47.99 7.31
N ILE A 150 -28.57 -47.11 8.32
CA ILE A 150 -28.51 -47.49 9.74
C ILE A 150 -29.85 -48.11 10.20
N LEU A 151 -30.97 -47.60 9.68
CA LEU A 151 -32.31 -48.13 10.00
C LEU A 151 -32.54 -49.54 9.44
N ILE A 152 -32.03 -49.85 8.25
CA ILE A 152 -32.15 -51.21 7.69
C ILE A 152 -31.28 -52.21 8.45
N ALA A 153 -30.03 -51.83 8.78
CA ALA A 153 -29.12 -52.70 9.53
C ALA A 153 -29.65 -53.06 10.93
N SER A 154 -30.32 -52.11 11.61
CA SER A 154 -30.93 -52.35 12.92
C SER A 154 -32.15 -53.28 12.87
N HIS A 155 -32.97 -53.22 11.81
CA HIS A 155 -34.10 -54.15 11.64
C HIS A 155 -33.65 -55.57 11.33
N PHE A 156 -32.54 -55.75 10.60
CA PHE A 156 -31.97 -57.09 10.37
C PHE A 156 -31.30 -57.69 11.60
N TYR A 157 -30.71 -56.86 12.49
CA TYR A 157 -30.07 -57.35 13.71
C TYR A 157 -31.07 -57.79 14.79
N PHE A 158 -32.26 -57.16 14.88
CA PHE A 158 -33.29 -57.53 15.85
C PHE A 158 -34.13 -58.75 15.45
N SER A 159 -33.97 -59.27 14.22
CA SER A 159 -34.75 -60.40 13.71
C SER A 159 -33.98 -61.75 13.76
N ILE A 160 -32.80 -61.78 14.37
CA ILE A 160 -31.88 -62.94 14.45
C ILE A 160 -31.71 -63.48 15.89
N ASP A 161 -32.32 -62.86 16.91
CA ASP A 161 -32.57 -63.46 18.24
C ASP A 161 -34.07 -63.81 18.38
#